data_AF-A0AAE3XMZ2-F1
#
_entry.id   AF-A0AAE3XMZ2-F1
#
_cell.length_a   1.000
_cell.length_b   1.000
_cell.length_c   1.000
_cell.angle_alpha   90.00
_cell.angle_beta   90.00
_cell.angle_gamma   90.00
#
_symmetry.space_group_name_H-M   'P 1'
#
loop_
_entity.id
_entity.type
_entity.pdbx_description
1 polymer ?
#
loop_
_entity_poly.entity_id
_entity_poly.type
_entity_poly.pdbx_seq_one_letter_code
_entity_poly.pdbx_strand_id
1 'polypeptide(L)' 'MRNFIIVIIFVFFTGLDIVNAQDDPIVYICGTSKIFHNVLSHNALEFQCKSEIWTMKKSEAIKSGKRQCRCKY' A
#
# COMPACT_ATOMS: atom_id res chain seq x y z
N MET A 1 -20.92 9.64 -52.65
CA MET A 1 -21.42 8.65 -51.68
C MET A 1 -20.64 7.35 -51.82
N ARG A 2 -19.77 7.02 -50.85
CA ARG A 2 -19.18 5.70 -50.53
C ARG A 2 -18.04 5.97 -49.53
N ASN A 3 -18.38 6.02 -48.24
CA ASN A 3 -18.21 4.93 -47.27
C ASN A 3 -16.73 4.63 -46.99
N PHE A 4 -16.16 5.24 -45.96
CA PHE A 4 -16.09 4.72 -44.58
C PHE A 4 -15.19 3.49 -44.47
N ILE A 5 -13.89 3.71 -44.25
CA ILE A 5 -13.10 2.83 -43.38
C ILE A 5 -12.25 3.75 -42.52
N ILE A 6 -12.83 4.12 -41.38
CA ILE A 6 -12.16 4.82 -40.30
C ILE A 6 -10.98 3.94 -39.89
N VAL A 7 -9.78 4.51 -39.97
CA VAL A 7 -8.53 3.95 -39.47
C VAL A 7 -8.65 3.88 -37.94
N ILE A 8 -9.33 2.84 -37.44
CA ILE A 8 -9.32 2.54 -36.01
C ILE A 8 -8.04 1.73 -35.78
N ILE A 9 -6.93 2.44 -35.64
CA ILE A 9 -5.75 1.90 -34.97
C ILE A 9 -6.19 1.74 -33.51
N PHE A 10 -6.82 0.61 -33.21
CA PHE A 10 -7.02 0.14 -31.85
C PHE A 10 -5.63 -0.22 -31.33
N VAL A 11 -4.90 0.81 -30.88
CA VAL A 11 -3.71 0.61 -30.08
C VAL A 11 -4.20 0.02 -28.77
N PHE A 12 -4.29 -1.31 -28.73
CA PHE A 12 -4.34 -2.05 -27.48
C PHE A 12 -2.99 -1.84 -26.80
N PHE A 13 -2.85 -0.71 -26.12
CA PHE A 13 -1.91 -0.57 -25.02
C PHE A 13 -2.40 -1.49 -23.90
N THR A 14 -2.17 -2.80 -24.04
CA THR A 14 -2.04 -3.64 -22.86
C THR A 14 -0.72 -3.26 -22.23
N GLY A 15 -0.74 -2.18 -21.45
CA GLY A 15 0.31 -1.89 -20.49
C GLY A 15 0.41 -3.09 -19.57
N LEU A 16 1.30 -4.02 -19.92
CA LEU A 16 1.78 -5.03 -19.00
C LEU A 16 2.62 -4.25 -18.00
N ASP A 17 1.97 -3.75 -16.95
CA ASP A 17 2.67 -3.26 -15.77
C ASP A 17 3.44 -4.46 -15.24
N ILE A 18 4.73 -4.52 -15.61
CA ILE A 18 5.70 -5.36 -14.94
C ILE A 18 5.71 -4.81 -13.52
N VAL A 19 4.86 -5.38 -12.66
CA VAL A 19 4.90 -5.16 -11.23
C VAL A 19 6.24 -5.73 -10.82
N ASN A 20 7.25 -4.85 -10.78
CA ASN A 20 8.49 -5.11 -10.10
C ASN A 20 8.06 -5.60 -8.72
N ALA A 21 8.19 -6.91 -8.47
CA ALA A 21 7.75 -7.56 -7.25
C ALA A 21 8.71 -7.12 -6.12
N GLN A 22 8.63 -5.84 -5.79
CA GLN A 22 9.30 -5.26 -4.66
C GLN A 22 8.55 -5.80 -3.46
N ASP A 23 9.26 -6.59 -2.66
CA ASP A 23 8.71 -7.24 -1.48
C ASP A 23 7.99 -6.18 -0.62
N ASP A 24 6.67 -6.36 -0.45
CA ASP A 24 5.81 -5.39 0.23
C ASP A 24 5.83 -5.72 1.72
N PRO A 25 6.56 -4.96 2.54
CA PRO A 25 6.85 -5.36 3.90
C PRO A 25 5.58 -5.34 4.76
N ILE A 26 5.55 -6.23 5.75
CA ILE A 26 4.50 -6.24 6.78
C ILE A 26 4.76 -5.09 7.76
N VAL A 27 3.69 -4.38 8.11
CA VAL A 27 3.68 -3.29 9.09
C VAL A 27 2.71 -3.59 10.22
N TYR A 28 2.90 -2.90 11.35
CA TYR A 28 2.21 -3.13 12.61
C TYR A 28 1.39 -1.90 13.02
N ILE A 29 0.17 -2.11 13.48
CA ILE A 29 -0.79 -1.06 13.84
C ILE A 29 -1.42 -1.38 15.20
N CYS A 30 -1.36 -0.44 16.12
CA CYS A 30 -2.08 -0.55 17.38
C CYS A 30 -3.58 -0.24 17.19
N GLY A 31 -4.45 -1.23 17.39
CA GLY A 31 -5.90 -1.07 17.29
C GLY A 31 -6.36 -0.37 16.00
N THR A 32 -7.14 0.70 16.16
CA THR A 32 -7.66 1.51 15.03
C THR A 32 -6.77 2.69 14.66
N SER A 33 -5.50 2.70 15.11
CA SER A 33 -4.58 3.81 14.85
C SER A 33 -4.46 4.14 13.35
N LYS A 34 -4.31 5.44 13.08
CA LYS A 34 -3.98 5.97 11.75
C LYS A 34 -2.48 5.91 11.45
N ILE A 35 -1.67 5.43 12.39
CA ILE A 35 -0.21 5.34 12.26
C ILE A 35 0.19 3.86 12.26
N PHE A 36 1.03 3.48 11.29
CA PHE A 36 1.65 2.15 11.23
C PHE A 36 3.16 2.25 11.49
N HIS A 37 3.75 1.18 12.03
CA HIS A 37 5.17 1.05 12.33
C HIS A 37 5.77 -0.12 11.56
N ASN A 38 7.06 -0.02 11.20
CA ASN A 38 7.74 -1.09 10.46
C ASN A 38 8.30 -2.18 11.38
N VAL A 39 8.41 -1.91 12.69
CA VAL A 39 8.96 -2.83 13.69
C VAL A 39 8.03 -2.91 14.88
N LEU A 40 7.87 -4.13 15.42
CA LEU A 40 7.01 -4.40 16.57
C LEU A 40 7.59 -3.85 17.87
N SER A 41 8.92 -3.85 18.01
CA SER A 41 9.65 -3.36 19.19
C SER A 41 9.65 -1.83 19.32
N HIS A 42 8.94 -1.11 18.45
CA HIS A 42 8.80 0.32 18.60
C HIS A 42 8.01 0.59 19.88
N ASN A 43 8.48 1.50 20.74
CA ASN A 43 7.92 1.74 22.07
C ASN A 43 6.39 1.99 22.07
N ALA A 44 5.90 2.72 21.08
CA ALA A 44 4.46 2.97 20.91
C ALA A 44 3.61 1.69 20.72
N LEU A 45 4.21 0.62 20.22
CA LEU A 45 3.58 -0.69 20.07
C LEU A 45 3.86 -1.59 21.27
N GLU A 46 5.13 -1.80 21.60
CA GLU A 46 5.54 -2.78 22.61
C GLU A 46 5.08 -2.41 24.04
N PHE A 47 5.18 -1.13 24.41
CA PHE A 47 4.92 -0.70 25.79
C PHE A 47 3.68 0.17 25.95
N GLN A 48 3.28 0.90 24.89
CA GLN A 48 2.19 1.87 24.98
C GLN A 48 0.88 1.37 24.37
N CYS A 49 0.91 0.37 23.50
CA CYS A 49 -0.30 -0.15 22.91
C CYS A 49 -1.10 -0.93 23.96
N LYS A 50 -2.29 -0.43 24.29
CA LYS A 50 -3.24 -1.08 25.22
C LYS A 50 -4.28 -1.93 24.48
N SER A 51 -4.19 -2.00 23.16
CA SER A 51 -5.12 -2.71 22.28
C SER A 51 -4.38 -3.81 21.54
N GLU A 52 -5.12 -4.60 20.77
CA GLU A 52 -4.52 -5.61 19.89
C GLU A 52 -3.68 -4.95 18.79
N ILE A 53 -2.55 -5.58 18.47
CA ILE A 53 -1.66 -5.15 17.38
C ILE A 53 -2.01 -5.95 16.13
N TRP A 54 -2.40 -5.24 15.09
CA TRP A 54 -2.76 -5.80 13.80
C TRP A 54 -1.59 -5.68 12.83
N THR A 55 -1.45 -6.64 11.93
CA THR A 55 -0.47 -6.63 10.85
C THR A 55 -1.15 -6.53 9.50
N MET A 56 -0.54 -5.78 8.58
CA MET A 56 -0.98 -5.72 7.19
C MET A 56 0.19 -5.33 6.29
N LYS A 57 0.00 -5.42 4.97
CA LYS A 57 1.02 -4.96 4.02
C LYS A 57 1.16 -3.44 4.04
N LYS A 58 2.37 -2.92 3.87
CA LYS A 58 2.63 -1.47 3.85
C LYS A 58 1.81 -0.78 2.78
N SER A 59 1.73 -1.34 1.57
CA SER A 59 0.93 -0.75 0.50
C SER A 59 -0.56 -0.65 0.87
N GLU A 60 -1.10 -1.65 1.55
CA GLU A 60 -2.48 -1.68 2.00
C GLU A 60 -2.75 -0.68 3.14
N ALA A 61 -1.80 -0.52 4.07
CA ALA A 61 -1.86 0.51 5.09
C ALA A 61 -1.90 1.92 4.48
N ILE A 62 -1.10 2.18 3.45
CA ILE A 62 -1.10 3.46 2.73
C ILE A 62 -2.43 3.64 1.97
N LYS A 63 -2.90 2.62 1.25
CA LYS A 63 -4.18 2.64 0.53
C LYS A 63 -5.39 2.90 1.45
N SER A 64 -5.34 2.40 2.69
CA SER A 64 -6.36 2.65 3.71
C SER A 64 -6.22 4.01 4.41
N GLY A 65 -5.33 4.88 3.94
CA GLY A 65 -5.13 6.23 4.46
C GLY A 65 -4.33 6.31 5.76
N LYS A 66 -3.65 5.23 6.15
CA LYS A 66 -2.75 5.23 7.31
C LYS A 66 -1.40 5.83 6.94
N ARG A 67 -0.73 6.41 7.92
CA ARG A 67 0.56 7.12 7.78
C ARG A 67 1.67 6.32 8.45
N GLN A 68 2.84 6.31 7.83
CA GLN A 68 4.03 5.72 8.46
C GLN A 68 4.43 6.56 9.68
N CYS A 69 4.81 5.88 10.77
CA CYS A 69 5.45 6.51 11.91
C CYS A 69 6.69 7.30 11.44
N ARG A 70 6.89 8.50 12.00
CA ARG A 70 8.03 9.37 11.66
C ARG A 70 9.27 9.11 12.52
N CYS A 71 9.17 8.24 13.52
CA CYS A 71 10.30 7.85 14.34
C CYS A 71 11.35 7.15 13.48
N LYS A 72 12.61 7.46 13.73
CA LYS A 72 13.75 6.78 13.09
C LYS A 72 14.11 5.46 13.79
N TYR A 73 13.61 5.26 15.01
CA TYR A 73 13.94 4.19 15.94
C TYR A 73 12.68 3.84 16.73
#